data_AF-A0AA38GEN0-F1
#
_entry.id   AF-A0AA38GEN0-F1
#
_cell.length_a   1.000
_cell.length_b   1.000
_cell.length_c   1.000
_cell.angle_alpha   90.00
_cell.angle_beta   90.00
_cell.angle_gamma   90.00
#
_symmetry.space_group_name_H-M   'P 1'
#
loop_
_entity.id
_entity.type
_entity.pdbx_description
1 polymer ?
#
loop_
_entity_poly.entity_id
_entity_poly.type
_entity_poly.pdbx_seq_one_letter_code
_entity_poly.pdbx_strand_id
1 'polypeptide(L)'
;SFAEKAGHLMFFSPARSFFAGCLVSRGDYKNSIFSVAKIKASFVWKGPWRFSYSFISPWISTMATMENKFISSIPDGVSDVPPEPRRTFQVVVAATLAMGIGKDGKLPWKLPSDLKFFKEITTHTSVPAKKNAIIMGRKTWESIPNKHQPLPGRLNVVLSRSGSFDIATMENVVMCGSLGSALEMLAAPPYSLSIETVFVIGGGQVFREALNEPNCDAIHITAIETPFECDTFMPPVDKSVFRPWLVQDIISNGIDKGDRTGTGTLSKFGCQMRFNLRKCFPLLTTKRVFWRGVVEELLWFISGSTNAKVLQEKGIHIWDGNASKDYLDSIGLKEREEGDLGPVYGFQWRHFGARYTDMHADYTGQGFDQLADVIHKIKYNPEDRRIILSAWNPADLKLMALPPCHMFAQFYVANGELSCQMYQRSCDMGLGVPFNIASYGLLTCIIAHVCDLVPGDFIHVLGDAHVYKNHVGPLMEQLQNSPRPFPVLKINPEKKDIDSFVASDFQLLGYDSHKKIDMKMAV
;
A
#
# COMPACT_ATOMS: atom_id res chain seq x y z
N SER A 1 6.02 12.97 -39.03
CA SER A 1 5.27 12.94 -37.77
C SER A 1 4.96 11.49 -37.45
N PHE A 2 5.62 10.90 -36.45
CA PHE A 2 5.15 9.65 -35.84
C PHE A 2 4.38 10.03 -34.59
N ALA A 3 3.20 9.45 -34.37
CA ALA A 3 2.50 9.59 -33.11
C ALA A 3 3.33 8.93 -32.00
N GLU A 4 3.52 9.60 -30.87
CA GLU A 4 4.30 9.07 -29.75
C GLU A 4 3.54 7.91 -29.09
N LYS A 5 3.87 6.68 -29.48
CA LYS A 5 3.48 5.46 -28.77
C LYS A 5 4.41 5.22 -27.58
N ALA A 6 4.27 6.09 -26.59
CA ALA A 6 4.93 6.00 -25.30
C ALA A 6 3.89 6.16 -24.18
N GLY A 7 3.94 5.29 -23.17
CA GLY A 7 3.03 5.33 -22.02
C GLY A 7 3.81 5.35 -20.71
N HIS A 8 3.44 6.25 -19.80
CA HIS A 8 4.04 6.29 -18.46
C HIS A 8 3.41 5.22 -17.55
N LEU A 9 4.25 4.39 -16.94
CA LEU A 9 3.88 3.34 -16.00
C LEU A 9 4.64 3.55 -14.68
N MET A 10 3.92 3.88 -13.61
CA MET A 10 4.48 3.92 -12.26
C MET A 10 4.27 2.58 -11.56
N PHE A 11 5.36 1.99 -11.08
CA PHE A 11 5.37 0.80 -10.24
C PHE A 11 5.75 1.17 -8.80
N PHE A 12 5.19 0.47 -7.81
CA PHE A 12 5.47 0.66 -6.39
C PHE A 12 5.75 -0.69 -5.70
N SER A 13 6.50 -0.68 -4.59
CA SER A 13 6.74 -1.86 -3.76
C SER A 13 5.65 -2.03 -2.68
N PRO A 14 4.75 -3.03 -2.73
CA PRO A 14 3.66 -3.17 -1.75
C PRO A 14 4.10 -3.76 -0.40
N ALA A 15 5.33 -4.27 -0.31
CA ALA A 15 5.80 -5.06 0.84
C ALA A 15 7.29 -4.82 1.14
N ARG A 16 7.57 -3.95 2.11
CA ARG A 16 8.78 -3.91 2.96
C ARG A 16 8.57 -3.06 4.22
N SER A 17 7.83 -3.61 5.18
CA SER A 17 8.18 -3.46 6.59
C SER A 17 8.81 -4.79 7.02
N PHE A 18 9.87 -4.75 7.83
CA PHE A 18 10.85 -5.84 7.90
C PHE A 18 10.27 -7.18 8.40
N PHE A 19 10.64 -8.26 7.70
CA PHE A 19 10.66 -9.61 8.26
C PHE A 19 12.08 -9.90 8.77
N ALA A 20 12.22 -10.33 10.02
CA ALA A 20 13.42 -11.04 10.47
C ALA A 20 13.36 -12.48 9.95
N GLY A 21 14.48 -12.98 9.39
CA GLY A 21 14.53 -14.28 8.75
C GLY A 21 14.93 -15.43 9.68
N CYS A 22 14.71 -16.67 9.23
CA CYS A 22 15.36 -17.85 9.77
C CYS A 22 16.33 -18.40 8.72
N LEU A 23 17.55 -18.78 9.14
CA LEU A 23 18.70 -18.88 8.25
C LEU A 23 19.40 -20.26 8.39
N VAL A 24 19.39 -21.06 7.33
CA VAL A 24 20.27 -22.25 7.17
C VAL A 24 20.72 -22.34 5.71
N SER A 25 22.02 -22.52 5.45
CA SER A 25 22.56 -22.79 4.12
C SER A 25 23.94 -23.46 4.19
N ARG A 26 24.45 -23.93 3.03
CA ARG A 26 25.66 -24.78 2.83
C ARG A 26 25.43 -26.25 3.22
N GLY A 27 25.95 -27.26 2.51
CA GLY A 27 26.90 -27.26 1.38
C GLY A 27 28.20 -28.03 1.74
N ASP A 28 28.88 -28.76 0.85
CA ASP A 28 28.69 -28.96 -0.61
C ASP A 28 28.52 -30.50 -0.95
N TYR A 29 29.13 -31.24 -1.91
CA TYR A 29 30.17 -31.03 -2.95
C TYR A 29 30.14 -32.10 -4.08
N LYS A 30 30.94 -31.85 -5.14
CA LYS A 30 31.76 -32.74 -6.04
C LYS A 30 31.52 -34.28 -6.02
N ASN A 31 31.65 -35.08 -7.10
CA ASN A 31 32.14 -34.96 -8.50
C ASN A 31 31.81 -36.30 -9.26
N SER A 32 32.02 -36.54 -10.59
CA SER A 32 32.06 -35.72 -11.82
C SER A 32 32.31 -36.57 -13.10
N ILE A 33 31.67 -36.25 -14.24
CA ILE A 33 32.02 -36.61 -15.66
C ILE A 33 31.98 -38.09 -16.11
N PHE A 34 30.98 -38.49 -16.93
CA PHE A 34 31.13 -38.77 -18.38
C PHE A 34 29.76 -39.02 -19.09
N SER A 35 29.77 -39.06 -20.43
CA SER A 35 28.62 -39.27 -21.36
C SER A 35 28.22 -40.77 -21.45
N VAL A 36 27.07 -41.26 -21.93
CA VAL A 36 26.20 -40.88 -23.09
C VAL A 36 24.70 -41.17 -22.82
N ALA A 37 23.81 -40.62 -23.66
CA ALA A 37 22.34 -40.75 -23.74
C ALA A 37 21.75 -42.21 -23.71
N LYS A 38 20.44 -42.48 -23.54
CA LYS A 38 19.22 -41.65 -23.79
C LYS A 38 17.95 -42.18 -23.05
N ILE A 39 17.21 -41.29 -22.37
CA ILE A 39 15.74 -41.13 -22.16
C ILE A 39 14.79 -42.31 -22.51
N LYS A 40 13.71 -42.69 -21.77
CA LYS A 40 13.18 -42.50 -20.37
C LYS A 40 11.99 -43.47 -20.14
N ALA A 41 11.58 -43.67 -18.87
CA ALA A 41 10.32 -44.33 -18.43
C ALA A 41 9.48 -43.33 -17.55
N SER A 42 8.15 -43.40 -17.37
CA SER A 42 7.29 -44.36 -16.61
C SER A 42 7.62 -44.45 -15.10
N PHE A 43 6.69 -44.60 -14.12
CA PHE A 43 5.25 -44.28 -13.95
C PHE A 43 4.92 -44.46 -12.43
N VAL A 44 4.12 -43.58 -11.82
CA VAL A 44 3.07 -43.82 -10.77
C VAL A 44 3.22 -44.95 -9.69
N TRP A 45 3.07 -44.65 -8.38
CA TRP A 45 1.87 -44.98 -7.51
C TRP A 45 2.04 -44.68 -5.98
N LYS A 46 1.17 -45.24 -5.13
CA LYS A 46 0.93 -45.01 -3.68
C LYS A 46 1.41 -46.20 -2.80
N GLY A 47 1.48 -46.05 -1.47
CA GLY A 47 1.26 -47.19 -0.53
C GLY A 47 1.93 -47.10 0.86
N PRO A 48 1.32 -47.57 1.98
CA PRO A 48 1.85 -47.34 3.35
C PRO A 48 1.99 -48.58 4.28
N TRP A 49 3.09 -48.70 5.03
CA TRP A 49 3.35 -49.72 6.09
C TRP A 49 4.24 -49.10 7.20
N ARG A 50 3.86 -49.06 8.49
CA ARG A 50 3.86 -50.08 9.59
C ARG A 50 5.19 -50.28 10.35
N PHE A 51 5.13 -50.07 11.67
CA PHE A 51 5.84 -50.69 12.81
C PHE A 51 7.32 -51.14 12.74
N SER A 52 8.10 -50.67 13.72
CA SER A 52 9.01 -51.48 14.53
C SER A 52 9.11 -50.93 15.98
N TYR A 53 9.70 -51.68 16.92
CA TYR A 53 9.68 -51.41 18.38
C TYR A 53 11.10 -51.43 18.98
N SER A 54 11.24 -51.03 20.27
CA SER A 54 12.44 -51.07 21.13
C SER A 54 13.57 -50.07 20.75
N PHE A 55 14.40 -49.56 21.67
CA PHE A 55 14.75 -50.00 23.04
C PHE A 55 14.45 -49.00 24.18
N ILE A 56 14.78 -49.42 25.41
CA ILE A 56 14.40 -48.85 26.70
C ILE A 56 15.55 -48.06 27.33
N SER A 57 15.29 -46.80 27.72
CA SER A 57 15.53 -46.12 29.04
C SER A 57 16.83 -46.34 29.87
N PRO A 58 17.14 -45.53 30.91
CA PRO A 58 16.86 -44.10 31.18
C PRO A 58 18.15 -43.29 31.46
N TRP A 59 18.03 -41.98 31.72
CA TRP A 59 18.58 -41.33 32.92
C TRP A 59 17.70 -40.12 33.30
N ILE A 60 17.73 -39.73 34.57
CA ILE A 60 16.75 -38.81 35.21
C ILE A 60 17.50 -37.67 35.95
N SER A 61 16.78 -36.57 36.22
CA SER A 61 17.15 -35.46 37.10
C SER A 61 18.09 -34.39 36.47
N THR A 62 18.00 -33.09 36.80
CA THR A 62 17.12 -32.39 37.78
C THR A 62 16.75 -30.99 37.23
N MET A 63 15.54 -30.48 37.49
CA MET A 63 15.21 -29.05 37.33
C MET A 63 15.32 -28.30 38.66
N ALA A 64 15.60 -27.00 38.58
CA ALA A 64 15.63 -26.02 39.67
C ALA A 64 16.69 -26.25 40.78
N THR A 65 17.71 -25.40 40.79
CA THR A 65 17.82 -24.25 41.73
C THR A 65 19.06 -23.43 41.42
N MET A 66 18.91 -22.14 41.09
CA MET A 66 19.82 -21.06 41.54
C MET A 66 19.31 -19.69 41.04
N GLU A 67 18.78 -18.88 41.95
CA GLU A 67 18.62 -17.45 41.75
C GLU A 67 19.92 -16.70 42.08
N ASN A 68 20.05 -15.48 41.57
CA ASN A 68 20.86 -14.39 42.13
C ASN A 68 22.34 -14.69 42.48
N LYS A 69 23.19 -14.73 41.43
CA LYS A 69 24.60 -14.32 41.52
C LYS A 69 25.16 -13.90 40.16
N PHE A 70 25.11 -12.61 39.84
CA PHE A 70 26.10 -11.97 38.94
C PHE A 70 26.12 -10.44 39.14
N ILE A 71 27.25 -9.96 39.65
CA ILE A 71 27.75 -8.58 39.49
C ILE A 71 29.17 -8.72 38.91
N SER A 72 29.59 -7.73 38.13
CA SER A 72 30.91 -7.56 37.48
C SER A 72 31.17 -8.34 36.18
N SER A 73 32.07 -7.76 35.37
CA SER A 73 32.53 -8.17 34.03
C SER A 73 31.46 -8.27 32.92
N ILE A 74 31.15 -7.13 32.30
CA ILE A 74 30.78 -7.05 30.88
C ILE A 74 32.04 -6.63 30.11
N PRO A 75 32.50 -7.37 29.10
CA PRO A 75 33.50 -6.89 28.14
C PRO A 75 32.85 -5.98 27.09
N ASP A 76 33.52 -4.89 26.70
CA ASP A 76 33.05 -4.01 25.64
C ASP A 76 32.98 -4.70 24.26
N GLY A 77 32.08 -4.22 23.39
CA GLY A 77 32.34 -4.27 21.95
C GLY A 77 31.48 -5.16 21.04
N VAL A 78 30.16 -5.24 21.26
CA VAL A 78 29.22 -5.37 20.12
C VAL A 78 28.09 -4.35 20.29
N SER A 79 28.24 -3.20 19.63
CA SER A 79 27.17 -2.21 19.53
C SER A 79 26.18 -2.66 18.45
N ASP A 80 25.05 -3.24 18.86
CA ASP A 80 23.97 -3.65 17.96
C ASP A 80 23.16 -2.42 17.50
N VAL A 81 23.84 -1.55 16.74
CA VAL A 81 23.27 -0.33 16.18
C VAL A 81 22.38 -0.75 15.00
N PRO A 82 21.04 -0.53 15.06
CA PRO A 82 20.20 -0.78 13.90
C PRO A 82 20.69 0.11 12.75
N PRO A 83 20.82 -0.41 11.52
CA PRO A 83 21.47 0.32 10.44
C PRO A 83 20.80 1.68 10.22
N GLU A 84 21.62 2.74 10.30
CA GLU A 84 21.25 4.14 10.05
C GLU A 84 20.27 4.21 8.86
N PRO A 85 19.11 4.88 8.98
CA PRO A 85 18.03 4.78 8.01
C PRO A 85 18.42 5.48 6.68
N ARG A 86 19.10 4.72 5.82
CA ARG A 86 19.52 5.12 4.47
C ARG A 86 18.35 5.77 3.74
N ARG A 87 18.62 6.90 3.08
CA ARG A 87 17.59 7.70 2.41
C ARG A 87 16.87 6.86 1.36
N THR A 88 15.54 6.85 1.37
CA THR A 88 14.77 6.18 0.31
C THR A 88 14.79 7.01 -0.97
N PHE A 89 14.58 6.33 -2.10
CA PHE A 89 14.68 6.92 -3.43
C PHE A 89 13.67 6.28 -4.40
N GLN A 90 13.48 6.94 -5.54
CA GLN A 90 12.65 6.45 -6.65
C GLN A 90 13.51 6.33 -7.91
N VAL A 91 13.16 5.42 -8.82
CA VAL A 91 13.82 5.30 -10.14
C VAL A 91 13.02 6.08 -11.18
N VAL A 92 13.70 6.80 -12.08
CA VAL A 92 13.06 7.44 -13.25
C VAL A 92 13.81 7.05 -14.52
N VAL A 93 13.11 6.53 -15.52
CA VAL A 93 13.71 5.92 -16.71
C VAL A 93 12.75 5.93 -17.90
N ALA A 94 13.28 6.09 -19.11
CA ALA A 94 12.60 5.77 -20.36
C ALA A 94 13.21 4.50 -20.94
N ALA A 95 12.38 3.53 -21.33
CA ALA A 95 12.84 2.19 -21.73
C ALA A 95 11.95 1.58 -22.82
N THR A 96 12.57 0.85 -23.74
CA THR A 96 11.85 -0.02 -24.69
C THR A 96 11.20 -1.21 -23.96
N LEU A 97 10.28 -1.90 -24.63
CA LEU A 97 9.69 -3.16 -24.12
C LEU A 97 10.73 -4.23 -23.73
N ALA A 98 11.94 -4.17 -24.30
CA ALA A 98 13.07 -5.04 -23.98
C ALA A 98 14.00 -4.49 -22.87
N MET A 99 13.57 -3.44 -22.14
CA MET A 99 14.35 -2.72 -21.11
C MET A 99 15.64 -2.06 -21.63
N GLY A 100 15.74 -1.83 -22.94
CA GLY A 100 16.81 -1.04 -23.55
C GLY A 100 16.62 0.44 -23.25
N ILE A 101 17.69 1.12 -22.81
CA ILE A 101 17.70 2.50 -22.32
C ILE A 101 18.75 3.40 -23.01
N GLY A 102 19.61 2.84 -23.86
CA GLY A 102 20.72 3.57 -24.46
C GLY A 102 21.43 2.83 -25.59
N LYS A 103 22.03 3.61 -26.50
CA LYS A 103 22.89 3.16 -27.61
C LYS A 103 24.04 4.15 -27.80
N ASP A 104 25.27 3.68 -27.92
CA ASP A 104 26.51 4.46 -28.12
C ASP A 104 26.66 5.63 -27.13
N GLY A 105 26.24 5.39 -25.87
CA GLY A 105 26.26 6.39 -24.80
C GLY A 105 25.21 7.50 -24.91
N LYS A 106 24.16 7.33 -25.73
CA LYS A 106 23.09 8.31 -25.99
C LYS A 106 21.70 7.65 -25.90
N LEU A 107 20.66 8.48 -25.82
CA LEU A 107 19.28 8.03 -26.03
C LEU A 107 19.04 7.74 -27.53
N PRO A 108 18.51 6.57 -27.92
CA PRO A 108 18.17 6.26 -29.31
C PRO A 108 17.02 7.09 -29.89
N TRP A 109 16.23 7.73 -29.02
CA TRP A 109 14.99 8.44 -29.34
C TRP A 109 15.03 9.91 -28.95
N LYS A 110 14.03 10.67 -29.42
CA LYS A 110 13.73 12.04 -29.00
C LYS A 110 12.25 12.13 -28.69
N LEU A 111 11.90 12.18 -27.40
CA LEU A 111 10.52 12.21 -26.91
C LEU A 111 10.33 13.48 -26.05
N PRO A 112 9.79 14.59 -26.61
CA PRO A 112 9.63 15.84 -25.86
C PRO A 112 8.66 15.74 -24.68
N SER A 113 7.67 14.84 -24.77
CA SER A 113 6.74 14.49 -23.69
C SER A 113 7.45 13.84 -22.50
N ASP A 114 8.26 12.82 -22.75
CA ASP A 114 9.11 12.15 -21.76
C ASP A 114 10.10 13.11 -21.09
N LEU A 115 10.79 13.95 -21.87
CA LEU A 115 11.72 14.96 -21.34
C LEU A 115 11.00 16.03 -20.47
N LYS A 116 9.74 16.34 -20.78
CA LYS A 116 8.89 17.19 -19.94
C LYS A 116 8.55 16.47 -18.64
N PHE A 117 8.02 15.25 -18.70
CA PHE A 117 7.69 14.42 -17.53
C PHE A 117 8.90 14.25 -16.59
N PHE A 118 10.05 13.83 -17.14
CA PHE A 118 11.31 13.70 -16.40
C PHE A 118 11.71 15.00 -15.69
N LYS A 119 11.60 16.15 -16.37
CA LYS A 119 11.90 17.46 -15.77
C LYS A 119 10.91 17.78 -14.63
N GLU A 120 9.62 17.62 -14.87
CA GLU A 120 8.58 17.96 -13.90
C GLU A 120 8.68 17.08 -12.65
N ILE A 121 8.74 15.76 -12.80
CA ILE A 121 8.79 14.84 -11.64
C ILE A 121 10.08 14.98 -10.83
N THR A 122 11.24 15.15 -11.47
CA THR A 122 12.50 15.31 -10.73
C THR A 122 12.68 16.70 -10.12
N THR A 123 11.95 17.73 -10.57
CA THR A 123 12.12 19.12 -10.08
C THR A 123 11.02 19.55 -9.10
N HIS A 124 9.82 18.95 -9.15
CA HIS A 124 8.72 19.32 -8.26
C HIS A 124 9.01 18.95 -6.80
N THR A 125 8.83 19.90 -5.89
CA THR A 125 8.82 19.72 -4.44
C THR A 125 7.51 20.20 -3.83
N SER A 126 7.07 19.52 -2.78
CA SER A 126 5.90 19.85 -1.97
C SER A 126 6.23 21.02 -1.02
N VAL A 127 7.48 21.10 -0.56
CA VAL A 127 8.00 22.18 0.29
C VAL A 127 8.85 23.14 -0.56
N PRO A 128 8.41 24.39 -0.81
CA PRO A 128 9.12 25.34 -1.69
C PRO A 128 10.56 25.70 -1.28
N ALA A 129 10.93 25.48 -0.01
CA ALA A 129 12.28 25.68 0.50
C ALA A 129 13.23 24.49 0.25
N LYS A 130 12.72 23.35 -0.25
CA LYS A 130 13.50 22.15 -0.55
C LYS A 130 13.78 21.98 -2.04
N LYS A 131 14.87 21.27 -2.35
CA LYS A 131 15.21 20.75 -3.68
C LYS A 131 15.03 19.23 -3.71
N ASN A 132 15.10 18.62 -4.89
CA ASN A 132 15.29 17.19 -5.03
C ASN A 132 16.75 16.86 -5.38
N ALA A 133 17.17 15.62 -5.14
CA ALA A 133 18.45 15.09 -5.59
C ALA A 133 18.24 14.10 -6.74
N ILE A 134 19.17 14.09 -7.70
CA ILE A 134 19.23 13.11 -8.79
C ILE A 134 20.58 12.39 -8.74
N ILE A 135 20.58 11.06 -8.74
CA ILE A 135 21.76 10.20 -8.71
C ILE A 135 21.95 9.56 -10.08
N MET A 136 23.15 9.72 -10.66
CA MET A 136 23.48 9.17 -11.97
C MET A 136 24.93 8.65 -12.04
N GLY A 137 25.21 7.64 -12.86
CA GLY A 137 26.57 7.19 -13.13
C GLY A 137 27.33 8.14 -14.07
N ARG A 138 28.67 8.18 -13.98
CA ARG A 138 29.55 9.03 -14.83
C ARG A 138 29.16 9.05 -16.32
N LYS A 139 28.94 7.89 -16.95
CA LYS A 139 28.55 7.81 -18.37
C LYS A 139 27.20 8.47 -18.68
N THR A 140 26.28 8.50 -17.73
CA THR A 140 24.98 9.19 -17.87
C THR A 140 25.16 10.69 -17.75
N TRP A 141 25.98 11.17 -16.81
CA TRP A 141 26.39 12.58 -16.75
C TRP A 141 27.02 13.03 -18.08
N GLU A 142 27.98 12.27 -18.59
CA GLU A 142 28.68 12.53 -19.88
C GLU A 142 27.75 12.51 -21.10
N SER A 143 26.59 11.84 -21.03
CA SER A 143 25.59 11.82 -22.10
C SER A 143 24.70 13.08 -22.15
N ILE A 144 24.63 13.84 -21.05
CA ILE A 144 23.85 15.08 -20.97
C ILE A 144 24.63 16.18 -21.71
N PRO A 145 24.03 16.90 -22.69
CA PRO A 145 24.73 17.98 -23.39
C PRO A 145 25.20 19.06 -22.41
N ASN A 146 26.44 19.55 -22.54
CA ASN A 146 27.08 20.46 -21.57
C ASN A 146 26.23 21.69 -21.19
N LYS A 147 25.45 22.24 -22.14
CA LYS A 147 24.47 23.33 -21.92
C LYS A 147 23.30 23.00 -20.96
N HIS A 148 23.25 21.77 -20.46
CA HIS A 148 22.27 21.23 -19.53
C HIS A 148 22.93 20.50 -18.34
N GLN A 149 24.26 20.63 -18.19
CA GLN A 149 25.01 20.21 -17.00
C GLN A 149 25.31 21.45 -16.12
N PRO A 150 25.11 21.41 -14.80
CA PRO A 150 24.24 20.48 -14.07
C PRO A 150 22.76 20.63 -14.49
N LEU A 151 21.95 19.60 -14.25
CA LEU A 151 20.51 19.69 -14.47
C LEU A 151 19.90 20.64 -13.41
N PRO A 152 19.31 21.79 -13.82
CA PRO A 152 19.01 22.88 -12.89
C PRO A 152 17.86 22.55 -11.93
N GLY A 153 17.83 23.24 -10.78
CA GLY A 153 16.82 23.08 -9.73
C GLY A 153 17.01 21.85 -8.82
N ARG A 154 18.02 21.02 -9.07
CA ARG A 154 18.28 19.74 -8.39
C ARG A 154 19.72 19.63 -7.92
N LEU A 155 19.96 18.87 -6.85
CA LEU A 155 21.29 18.40 -6.47
C LEU A 155 21.69 17.24 -7.40
N ASN A 156 22.79 17.38 -8.12
CA ASN A 156 23.29 16.43 -9.11
C ASN A 156 24.38 15.56 -8.47
N VAL A 157 24.07 14.32 -8.13
CA VAL A 157 25.01 13.37 -7.53
C VAL A 157 25.54 12.42 -8.60
N VAL A 158 26.85 12.47 -8.86
CA VAL A 158 27.50 11.70 -9.93
C VAL A 158 28.34 10.57 -9.33
N LEU A 159 27.98 9.33 -9.66
CA LEU A 159 28.69 8.13 -9.21
C LEU A 159 29.91 7.87 -10.10
N SER A 160 31.11 7.95 -9.51
CA SER A 160 32.38 7.62 -10.18
C SER A 160 33.39 7.03 -9.19
N ARG A 161 34.23 6.12 -9.69
CA ARG A 161 35.35 5.51 -8.95
C ARG A 161 36.71 6.14 -9.26
N SER A 162 36.77 7.06 -10.22
CA SER A 162 37.99 7.84 -10.53
C SER A 162 38.03 9.08 -9.66
N GLY A 163 39.01 9.17 -8.75
CA GLY A 163 39.12 10.26 -7.76
C GLY A 163 39.43 11.65 -8.32
N SER A 164 39.70 11.77 -9.62
CA SER A 164 39.87 13.03 -10.35
C SER A 164 38.80 13.18 -11.42
N PHE A 165 37.93 14.17 -11.26
CA PHE A 165 36.97 14.61 -12.27
C PHE A 165 36.55 16.06 -11.98
N ASP A 166 36.83 17.00 -12.87
CA ASP A 166 36.88 18.44 -12.55
C ASP A 166 35.51 19.09 -12.24
N ILE A 167 34.40 18.34 -12.38
CA ILE A 167 33.03 18.79 -12.06
C ILE A 167 32.77 18.92 -10.55
N ALA A 168 33.65 18.41 -9.68
CA ALA A 168 33.49 18.49 -8.22
C ALA A 168 33.51 19.94 -7.67
N THR A 169 33.85 20.92 -8.52
CA THR A 169 33.81 22.36 -8.23
C THR A 169 32.51 23.05 -8.65
N MET A 170 31.61 22.36 -9.36
CA MET A 170 30.36 22.95 -9.87
C MET A 170 29.28 23.05 -8.78
N GLU A 171 28.62 24.20 -8.70
CA GLU A 171 27.54 24.41 -7.73
C GLU A 171 26.38 23.41 -7.95
N ASN A 172 25.87 22.82 -6.86
CA ASN A 172 24.87 21.74 -6.87
C ASN A 172 25.34 20.42 -7.53
N VAL A 173 26.64 20.19 -7.72
CA VAL A 173 27.20 18.88 -8.12
C VAL A 173 27.95 18.24 -6.96
N VAL A 174 27.82 16.92 -6.78
CA VAL A 174 28.54 16.14 -5.77
C VAL A 174 29.00 14.80 -6.34
N MET A 175 30.22 14.37 -6.00
CA MET A 175 30.77 13.08 -6.42
C MET A 175 30.60 12.02 -5.32
N CYS A 176 30.25 10.78 -5.69
CA CYS A 176 30.16 9.65 -4.77
C CYS A 176 30.74 8.35 -5.39
N GLY A 177 31.26 7.43 -4.58
CA GLY A 177 31.92 6.20 -5.06
C GLY A 177 30.96 5.05 -5.41
N SER A 178 29.76 5.06 -4.81
CA SER A 178 28.72 4.02 -4.92
C SER A 178 27.33 4.61 -4.64
N LEU A 179 26.25 3.87 -4.97
CA LEU A 179 24.90 4.29 -4.60
C LEU A 179 24.75 4.36 -3.07
N GLY A 180 25.25 3.36 -2.34
CA GLY A 180 25.23 3.32 -0.87
C GLY A 180 25.80 4.59 -0.24
N SER A 181 27.02 4.99 -0.64
CA SER A 181 27.67 6.22 -0.15
C SER A 181 26.87 7.50 -0.46
N ALA A 182 26.14 7.53 -1.59
CA ALA A 182 25.28 8.66 -1.93
C ALA A 182 24.01 8.69 -1.05
N LEU A 183 23.40 7.54 -0.77
CA LEU A 183 22.20 7.45 0.07
C LEU A 183 22.49 7.71 1.56
N GLU A 184 23.69 7.35 2.02
CA GLU A 184 24.20 7.67 3.36
C GLU A 184 24.45 9.18 3.51
N MET A 185 25.15 9.79 2.54
CA MET A 185 25.32 11.25 2.48
C MET A 185 23.98 12.01 2.43
N LEU A 186 23.00 11.52 1.68
CA LEU A 186 21.66 12.13 1.56
C LEU A 186 20.76 11.85 2.78
N ALA A 187 21.14 10.93 3.68
CA ALA A 187 20.50 10.72 4.98
C ALA A 187 21.04 11.66 6.07
N ALA A 188 22.24 12.23 5.89
CA ALA A 188 22.86 13.17 6.83
C ALA A 188 22.48 14.65 6.56
N PRO A 189 22.50 15.53 7.59
CA PRO A 189 22.47 16.97 7.39
C PRO A 189 23.71 17.46 6.60
N PRO A 190 23.61 18.51 5.77
CA PRO A 190 22.43 19.36 5.54
C PRO A 190 21.43 18.77 4.52
N TYR A 191 21.79 17.69 3.82
CA TYR A 191 20.96 17.14 2.75
C TYR A 191 19.65 16.54 3.26
N SER A 192 19.65 15.90 4.41
CA SER A 192 18.45 15.31 5.01
C SER A 192 17.32 16.32 5.23
N LEU A 193 17.70 17.56 5.59
CA LEU A 193 16.82 18.69 5.81
C LEU A 193 16.42 19.39 4.49
N SER A 194 17.37 19.63 3.60
CA SER A 194 17.20 20.44 2.38
C SER A 194 16.70 19.67 1.14
N ILE A 195 16.87 18.35 1.11
CA ILE A 195 16.36 17.47 0.05
C ILE A 195 14.98 16.91 0.45
N GLU A 196 14.05 16.92 -0.50
CA GLU A 196 12.74 16.26 -0.37
C GLU A 196 12.78 14.83 -0.93
N THR A 197 12.91 14.67 -2.24
CA THR A 197 12.97 13.35 -2.91
C THR A 197 14.33 13.10 -3.55
N VAL A 198 14.75 11.82 -3.55
CA VAL A 198 15.95 11.33 -4.25
C VAL A 198 15.51 10.48 -5.44
N PHE A 199 16.05 10.76 -6.63
CA PHE A 199 15.75 10.01 -7.85
C PHE A 199 17.01 9.37 -8.45
N VAL A 200 17.02 8.07 -8.67
CA VAL A 200 18.04 7.39 -9.48
C VAL A 200 17.64 7.46 -10.95
N ILE A 201 18.50 8.07 -11.78
CA ILE A 201 18.23 8.33 -13.21
C ILE A 201 19.14 7.53 -14.16
N GLY A 202 19.90 6.57 -13.63
CA GLY A 202 20.63 5.56 -14.40
C GLY A 202 22.15 5.75 -14.44
N GLY A 203 22.89 5.11 -15.35
CA GLY A 203 22.45 4.14 -16.36
C GLY A 203 22.33 2.71 -15.83
N GLY A 204 22.44 1.73 -16.74
CA GLY A 204 22.08 0.33 -16.49
C GLY A 204 22.76 -0.36 -15.29
N GLN A 205 24.01 -0.01 -14.96
CA GLN A 205 24.66 -0.50 -13.73
C GLN A 205 24.03 0.10 -12.48
N VAL A 206 23.76 1.42 -12.47
CA VAL A 206 23.17 2.10 -11.31
C VAL A 206 21.73 1.65 -11.10
N PHE A 207 20.95 1.41 -12.16
CA PHE A 207 19.65 0.77 -12.03
C PHE A 207 19.73 -0.67 -11.51
N ARG A 208 20.79 -1.43 -11.83
CA ARG A 208 21.02 -2.77 -11.29
C ARG A 208 21.39 -2.77 -9.81
N GLU A 209 22.09 -1.74 -9.34
CA GLU A 209 22.32 -1.49 -7.91
C GLU A 209 20.98 -1.10 -7.25
N ALA A 210 20.33 -0.07 -7.77
CA ALA A 210 19.11 0.54 -7.23
C ALA A 210 17.90 -0.39 -7.12
N LEU A 211 17.62 -1.26 -8.10
CA LEU A 211 16.47 -2.18 -8.00
C LEU A 211 16.69 -3.37 -7.06
N ASN A 212 17.92 -3.59 -6.57
CA ASN A 212 18.22 -4.60 -5.56
C ASN A 212 18.34 -4.00 -4.14
N GLU A 213 18.57 -2.70 -4.00
CA GLU A 213 18.51 -2.00 -2.71
C GLU A 213 17.08 -2.01 -2.13
N PRO A 214 16.90 -2.25 -0.82
CA PRO A 214 15.57 -2.26 -0.20
C PRO A 214 14.93 -0.87 -0.09
N ASN A 215 15.68 0.20 -0.32
CA ASN A 215 15.29 1.60 -0.20
C ASN A 215 14.68 2.22 -1.48
N CYS A 216 14.38 1.40 -2.50
CA CYS A 216 13.72 1.81 -3.74
C CYS A 216 12.18 1.79 -3.59
N ASP A 217 11.56 2.95 -3.33
CA ASP A 217 10.12 3.08 -3.06
C ASP A 217 9.26 2.81 -4.31
N ALA A 218 9.67 3.36 -5.46
CA ALA A 218 8.90 3.37 -6.70
C ALA A 218 9.79 3.44 -7.96
N ILE A 219 9.21 3.04 -9.10
CA ILE A 219 9.86 3.08 -10.42
C ILE A 219 8.90 3.78 -11.40
N HIS A 220 9.35 4.88 -11.99
CA HIS A 220 8.67 5.62 -13.05
C HIS A 220 9.27 5.22 -14.39
N ILE A 221 8.52 4.45 -15.19
CA ILE A 221 8.96 3.97 -16.51
C ILE A 221 8.13 4.65 -17.61
N THR A 222 8.77 5.40 -18.49
CA THR A 222 8.21 5.70 -19.81
C THR A 222 8.43 4.49 -20.71
N ALA A 223 7.38 3.69 -20.91
CA ALA A 223 7.41 2.51 -21.75
C ALA A 223 7.29 2.90 -23.22
N ILE A 224 8.31 2.60 -24.02
CA ILE A 224 8.41 2.92 -25.43
C ILE A 224 8.03 1.67 -26.24
N GLU A 225 6.90 1.70 -26.95
CA GLU A 225 6.44 0.59 -27.80
C GLU A 225 7.34 0.42 -29.05
N THR A 226 7.88 1.53 -29.56
CA THR A 226 8.74 1.54 -30.76
C THR A 226 10.04 0.75 -30.50
N PRO A 227 10.38 -0.25 -31.33
CA PRO A 227 11.64 -0.97 -31.20
C PRO A 227 12.82 -0.07 -31.62
N PHE A 228 13.72 0.20 -30.68
CA PHE A 228 15.00 0.86 -30.92
C PHE A 228 16.15 -0.09 -30.59
N GLU A 229 17.20 -0.10 -31.41
CA GLU A 229 18.44 -0.81 -31.07
C GLU A 229 19.09 -0.18 -29.83
N CYS A 230 19.50 -1.01 -28.88
CA CYS A 230 20.11 -0.61 -27.61
C CYS A 230 21.33 -1.50 -27.32
N ASP A 231 22.37 -0.92 -26.71
CA ASP A 231 23.49 -1.67 -26.10
C ASP A 231 23.44 -1.63 -24.56
N THR A 232 22.73 -0.63 -24.01
CA THR A 232 22.65 -0.36 -22.58
C THR A 232 21.23 -0.65 -22.12
N PHE A 233 21.12 -1.50 -21.09
CA PHE A 233 19.84 -2.04 -20.61
C PHE A 233 19.67 -1.84 -19.10
N MET A 234 18.43 -1.61 -18.68
CA MET A 234 17.97 -1.73 -17.31
C MET A 234 17.67 -3.23 -17.01
N PRO A 235 17.85 -3.72 -15.78
CA PRO A 235 17.29 -5.04 -15.41
C PRO A 235 15.75 -5.05 -15.54
N PRO A 236 15.13 -6.22 -15.78
CA PRO A 236 13.67 -6.33 -15.79
C PRO A 236 13.08 -5.99 -14.41
N VAL A 237 11.95 -5.31 -14.39
CA VAL A 237 11.19 -5.04 -13.16
C VAL A 237 10.61 -6.35 -12.64
N ASP A 238 11.02 -6.75 -11.44
CA ASP A 238 10.45 -7.90 -10.74
C ASP A 238 9.01 -7.56 -10.29
N LYS A 239 8.02 -8.18 -10.93
CA LYS A 239 6.58 -7.96 -10.65
C LYS A 239 6.11 -8.60 -9.33
N SER A 240 6.94 -9.41 -8.67
CA SER A 240 6.68 -9.87 -7.30
C SER A 240 6.96 -8.78 -6.28
N VAL A 241 7.99 -7.94 -6.53
CA VAL A 241 8.36 -6.79 -5.70
C VAL A 241 7.59 -5.54 -6.12
N PHE A 242 7.61 -5.18 -7.39
CA PHE A 242 7.10 -3.91 -7.92
C PHE A 242 5.87 -4.11 -8.80
N ARG A 243 4.72 -3.55 -8.40
CA ARG A 243 3.45 -3.66 -9.15
C ARG A 243 3.03 -2.32 -9.75
N PRO A 244 2.41 -2.29 -10.94
CA PRO A 244 1.75 -1.09 -11.44
C PRO A 244 0.68 -0.62 -10.45
N TRP A 245 0.33 0.66 -10.47
CA TRP A 245 -0.84 1.16 -9.75
C TRP A 245 -2.11 0.44 -10.22
N LEU A 246 -2.93 -0.03 -9.26
CA LEU A 246 -4.07 -0.89 -9.57
C LEU A 246 -5.10 -0.20 -10.50
N VAL A 247 -5.26 1.12 -10.39
CA VAL A 247 -6.09 1.91 -11.31
C VAL A 247 -5.56 1.84 -12.75
N GLN A 248 -4.25 2.03 -12.95
CA GLN A 248 -3.62 1.93 -14.28
C GLN A 248 -3.72 0.51 -14.84
N ASP A 249 -3.53 -0.51 -14.00
CA ASP A 249 -3.65 -1.92 -14.39
C ASP A 249 -5.09 -2.31 -14.77
N ILE A 250 -6.10 -1.77 -14.09
CA ILE A 250 -7.52 -1.95 -14.45
C ILE A 250 -7.87 -1.18 -15.74
N ILE A 251 -7.36 0.04 -15.93
CA ILE A 251 -7.61 0.82 -17.16
C ILE A 251 -6.93 0.18 -18.38
N SER A 252 -5.71 -0.36 -18.24
CA SER A 252 -4.96 -0.96 -19.35
C SER A 252 -5.27 -2.43 -19.61
N ASN A 253 -5.57 -3.22 -18.57
CA ASN A 253 -5.69 -4.69 -18.65
C ASN A 253 -6.99 -5.24 -18.03
N GLY A 254 -7.93 -4.38 -17.66
CA GLY A 254 -9.22 -4.79 -17.09
C GLY A 254 -10.18 -5.32 -18.14
N ILE A 255 -11.05 -6.25 -17.74
CA ILE A 255 -12.11 -6.78 -18.58
C ILE A 255 -13.29 -5.80 -18.60
N ASP A 256 -13.71 -5.42 -19.80
CA ASP A 256 -14.94 -4.63 -20.03
C ASP A 256 -16.18 -5.44 -19.65
N LYS A 257 -17.03 -4.85 -18.80
CA LYS A 257 -18.31 -5.43 -18.36
C LYS A 257 -19.41 -4.36 -18.39
N GLY A 258 -20.64 -4.80 -18.64
CA GLY A 258 -21.82 -4.06 -18.20
C GLY A 258 -21.96 -4.11 -16.67
N ASP A 259 -22.77 -3.21 -16.11
CA ASP A 259 -23.09 -3.19 -14.67
C ASP A 259 -24.56 -2.80 -14.43
N ARG A 260 -25.00 -2.87 -13.16
CA ARG A 260 -26.39 -2.65 -12.73
C ARG A 260 -26.93 -1.21 -12.94
N THR A 261 -26.05 -0.24 -13.15
CA THR A 261 -26.34 1.20 -13.36
C THR A 261 -26.40 1.58 -14.84
N GLY A 262 -25.93 0.69 -15.72
CA GLY A 262 -25.79 0.95 -17.16
C GLY A 262 -24.53 1.75 -17.57
N THR A 263 -23.67 2.15 -16.62
CA THR A 263 -22.45 2.94 -16.91
C THR A 263 -21.39 2.15 -17.67
N GLY A 264 -21.25 0.86 -17.35
CA GLY A 264 -20.16 -0.01 -17.76
C GLY A 264 -18.90 0.19 -16.92
N THR A 265 -18.12 -0.89 -16.77
CA THR A 265 -16.88 -0.93 -15.99
C THR A 265 -15.73 -1.57 -16.77
N LEU A 266 -14.50 -1.21 -16.40
CA LEU A 266 -13.30 -2.03 -16.60
C LEU A 266 -12.96 -2.67 -15.26
N SER A 267 -12.65 -3.97 -15.23
CA SER A 267 -12.60 -4.74 -13.98
C SER A 267 -11.45 -5.76 -13.90
N LYS A 268 -10.98 -6.05 -12.69
CA LYS A 268 -10.12 -7.19 -12.37
C LYS A 268 -10.64 -7.89 -11.10
N PHE A 269 -10.49 -9.20 -11.03
CA PHE A 269 -10.99 -10.01 -9.91
C PHE A 269 -9.85 -10.56 -9.05
N GLY A 270 -9.95 -10.40 -7.73
CA GLY A 270 -8.96 -10.92 -6.78
C GLY A 270 -7.70 -10.06 -6.71
N CYS A 271 -7.81 -8.84 -6.20
CA CYS A 271 -6.68 -7.93 -5.98
C CYS A 271 -6.39 -7.73 -4.47
N GLN A 272 -5.18 -7.27 -4.13
CA GLN A 272 -4.80 -7.01 -2.74
C GLN A 272 -3.85 -5.81 -2.63
N MET A 273 -4.03 -5.01 -1.58
CA MET A 273 -3.16 -3.91 -1.17
C MET A 273 -2.80 -4.04 0.32
N ARG A 274 -1.69 -3.44 0.75
CA ARG A 274 -1.26 -3.36 2.16
C ARG A 274 -0.81 -1.93 2.47
N PHE A 275 -1.12 -1.47 3.67
CA PHE A 275 -0.79 -0.15 4.19
C PHE A 275 -0.25 -0.29 5.62
N ASN A 276 0.89 0.34 5.91
CA ASN A 276 1.47 0.40 7.26
C ASN A 276 0.81 1.53 8.05
N LEU A 277 0.41 1.28 9.29
CA LEU A 277 -0.26 2.24 10.18
C LEU A 277 0.65 2.78 11.31
N ARG A 278 1.87 2.24 11.45
CA ARG A 278 2.79 2.47 12.59
C ARG A 278 3.36 3.88 12.66
N LYS A 279 3.43 4.58 11.52
CA LYS A 279 4.12 5.90 11.38
C LYS A 279 3.33 6.94 10.59
N CYS A 280 2.34 6.52 9.80
CA CYS A 280 1.51 7.40 8.99
C CYS A 280 0.14 6.73 8.77
N PHE A 281 -0.79 7.48 8.19
CA PHE A 281 -2.17 7.09 8.01
C PHE A 281 -2.54 7.13 6.51
N PRO A 282 -3.08 6.05 5.91
CA PRO A 282 -3.15 5.85 4.45
C PRO A 282 -4.27 6.63 3.74
N LEU A 283 -4.41 7.92 4.03
CA LEU A 283 -5.33 8.81 3.33
C LEU A 283 -4.69 9.31 2.02
N LEU A 284 -5.20 8.84 0.88
CA LEU A 284 -4.58 9.08 -0.44
C LEU A 284 -4.40 10.57 -0.74
N THR A 285 -3.20 10.95 -1.20
CA THR A 285 -2.85 12.36 -1.45
C THR A 285 -3.02 12.79 -2.91
N THR A 286 -3.09 11.84 -3.85
CA THR A 286 -3.17 12.04 -5.32
C THR A 286 -4.47 12.71 -5.77
N LYS A 287 -5.49 12.67 -4.91
CA LYS A 287 -6.78 13.34 -5.00
C LYS A 287 -7.29 13.51 -3.57
N ARG A 288 -7.87 14.67 -3.23
CA ARG A 288 -8.44 14.90 -1.90
C ARG A 288 -9.55 13.89 -1.56
N VAL A 289 -9.31 13.05 -0.55
CA VAL A 289 -10.33 12.20 0.10
C VAL A 289 -11.13 13.00 1.15
N PHE A 290 -12.43 12.71 1.29
CA PHE A 290 -13.36 13.42 2.18
C PHE A 290 -13.27 12.90 3.64
N TRP A 291 -12.20 13.28 4.34
CA TRP A 291 -11.88 12.79 5.70
C TRP A 291 -13.06 12.87 6.69
N ARG A 292 -13.78 13.99 6.75
CA ARG A 292 -14.90 14.13 7.70
C ARG A 292 -16.00 13.09 7.46
N GLY A 293 -16.31 12.79 6.19
CA GLY A 293 -17.24 11.71 5.86
C GLY A 293 -16.75 10.35 6.36
N VAL A 294 -15.46 10.04 6.19
CA VAL A 294 -14.86 8.78 6.66
C VAL A 294 -15.01 8.60 8.17
N VAL A 295 -14.74 9.65 8.95
CA VAL A 295 -14.84 9.62 10.41
C VAL A 295 -16.29 9.48 10.86
N GLU A 296 -17.19 10.32 10.33
CA GLU A 296 -18.60 10.36 10.76
C GLU A 296 -19.36 9.09 10.35
N GLU A 297 -19.07 8.51 9.17
CA GLU A 297 -19.62 7.21 8.74
C GLU A 297 -19.08 6.06 9.61
N LEU A 298 -17.78 6.03 9.93
CA LEU A 298 -17.24 4.97 10.77
C LEU A 298 -17.84 5.00 12.18
N LEU A 299 -18.03 6.19 12.77
CA LEU A 299 -18.69 6.32 14.07
C LEU A 299 -20.17 5.90 14.00
N TRP A 300 -20.85 6.14 12.88
CA TRP A 300 -22.22 5.68 12.61
C TRP A 300 -22.31 4.15 12.44
N PHE A 301 -21.32 3.51 11.82
CA PHE A 301 -21.20 2.04 11.80
C PHE A 301 -20.89 1.48 13.20
N ILE A 302 -20.01 2.13 13.97
CA ILE A 302 -19.66 1.71 15.33
C ILE A 302 -20.92 1.75 16.22
N SER A 303 -21.71 2.83 16.18
CA SER A 303 -22.91 2.98 17.01
C SER A 303 -24.11 2.11 16.59
N GLY A 304 -23.95 1.19 15.64
CA GLY A 304 -25.02 0.28 15.21
C GLY A 304 -26.12 0.92 14.35
N SER A 305 -25.98 2.19 13.98
CA SER A 305 -27.06 2.98 13.37
C SER A 305 -27.39 2.52 11.94
N THR A 306 -28.66 2.71 11.56
CA THR A 306 -29.20 2.45 10.21
C THR A 306 -29.96 3.64 9.63
N ASN A 307 -30.04 4.75 10.36
CA ASN A 307 -30.70 5.99 9.96
C ASN A 307 -29.71 6.95 9.26
N ALA A 308 -29.85 7.12 7.95
CA ALA A 308 -28.99 8.02 7.17
C ALA A 308 -29.14 9.52 7.55
N LYS A 309 -30.24 9.93 8.19
CA LYS A 309 -30.47 11.33 8.60
C LYS A 309 -29.44 11.81 9.62
N VAL A 310 -28.95 10.92 10.48
CA VAL A 310 -27.85 11.17 11.43
C VAL A 310 -26.54 11.61 10.74
N LEU A 311 -26.34 11.22 9.46
CA LEU A 311 -25.24 11.69 8.63
C LEU A 311 -25.61 13.00 7.89
N GLN A 312 -26.84 13.12 7.40
CA GLN A 312 -27.34 14.32 6.71
C GLN A 312 -27.37 15.56 7.62
N GLU A 313 -27.81 15.42 8.88
CA GLU A 313 -27.79 16.46 9.93
C GLU A 313 -26.38 17.01 10.17
N LYS A 314 -25.36 16.18 9.94
CA LYS A 314 -23.94 16.55 10.04
C LYS A 314 -23.37 17.13 8.72
N GLY A 315 -24.14 17.12 7.64
CA GLY A 315 -23.72 17.52 6.29
C GLY A 315 -22.99 16.43 5.49
N ILE A 316 -23.24 15.15 5.78
CA ILE A 316 -22.56 13.99 5.21
C ILE A 316 -23.52 13.21 4.28
N HIS A 317 -23.61 13.68 3.03
CA HIS A 317 -24.60 13.26 2.03
C HIS A 317 -24.22 11.99 1.22
N ILE A 318 -23.44 11.08 1.79
CA ILE A 318 -22.88 9.94 1.06
C ILE A 318 -23.87 8.79 0.85
N TRP A 319 -24.93 8.71 1.67
CA TRP A 319 -25.96 7.67 1.59
C TRP A 319 -27.25 8.14 0.89
N ASP A 320 -27.43 9.43 0.65
CA ASP A 320 -28.68 10.06 0.18
C ASP A 320 -29.29 9.36 -1.05
N GLY A 321 -28.47 9.02 -2.05
CA GLY A 321 -28.94 8.31 -3.25
C GLY A 321 -29.55 6.94 -2.94
N ASN A 322 -28.96 6.19 -2.01
CA ASN A 322 -29.42 4.86 -1.59
C ASN A 322 -30.45 4.88 -0.45
N ALA A 323 -30.63 6.03 0.21
CA ALA A 323 -31.60 6.25 1.28
C ALA A 323 -32.90 6.93 0.80
N SER A 324 -32.88 7.51 -0.40
CA SER A 324 -34.02 8.22 -1.01
C SER A 324 -35.24 7.33 -1.22
N LYS A 325 -36.44 7.92 -1.11
CA LYS A 325 -37.69 7.15 -1.20
C LYS A 325 -37.86 6.43 -2.55
N ASP A 326 -37.56 7.11 -3.66
CA ASP A 326 -37.61 6.55 -5.01
C ASP A 326 -36.69 5.32 -5.15
N TYR A 327 -35.49 5.36 -4.55
CA TYR A 327 -34.56 4.24 -4.60
C TYR A 327 -35.09 3.04 -3.80
N LEU A 328 -35.50 3.26 -2.53
CA LEU A 328 -36.05 2.22 -1.67
C LEU A 328 -37.28 1.54 -2.30
N ASP A 329 -38.18 2.32 -2.89
CA ASP A 329 -39.37 1.80 -3.59
C ASP A 329 -39.01 1.01 -4.87
N SER A 330 -37.95 1.41 -5.58
CA SER A 330 -37.47 0.73 -6.79
C SER A 330 -36.88 -0.66 -6.50
N ILE A 331 -36.27 -0.85 -5.33
CA ILE A 331 -35.74 -2.15 -4.87
C ILE A 331 -36.77 -2.96 -4.06
N GLY A 332 -37.98 -2.42 -3.86
CA GLY A 332 -39.11 -3.12 -3.27
C GLY A 332 -39.33 -2.90 -1.76
N LEU A 333 -38.55 -2.05 -1.11
CA LEU A 333 -38.61 -1.73 0.32
C LEU A 333 -39.63 -0.61 0.60
N LYS A 334 -40.87 -0.80 0.14
CA LYS A 334 -41.89 0.27 0.04
C LYS A 334 -42.43 0.74 1.38
N GLU A 335 -42.37 -0.11 2.38
CA GLU A 335 -42.70 0.15 3.77
C GLU A 335 -41.63 0.96 4.53
N ARG A 336 -40.42 1.12 3.98
CA ARG A 336 -39.36 1.91 4.63
C ARG A 336 -39.61 3.41 4.56
N GLU A 337 -39.29 4.09 5.66
CA GLU A 337 -39.14 5.54 5.71
C GLU A 337 -37.93 5.96 4.87
N GLU A 338 -38.00 7.12 4.21
CA GLU A 338 -36.81 7.74 3.61
C GLU A 338 -35.76 7.98 4.70
N GLY A 339 -34.52 7.54 4.45
CA GLY A 339 -33.44 7.51 5.46
C GLY A 339 -33.18 6.13 6.08
N ASP A 340 -34.14 5.19 6.05
CA ASP A 340 -34.00 3.85 6.61
C ASP A 340 -33.25 2.94 5.62
N LEU A 341 -32.00 2.60 5.93
CA LEU A 341 -31.17 1.73 5.09
C LEU A 341 -31.38 0.23 5.35
N GLY A 342 -32.26 -0.13 6.28
CA GLY A 342 -32.41 -1.50 6.78
C GLY A 342 -31.20 -1.98 7.60
N PRO A 343 -31.09 -3.29 7.90
CA PRO A 343 -30.08 -3.88 8.79
C PRO A 343 -28.68 -3.95 8.16
N VAL A 344 -28.11 -2.80 7.75
CA VAL A 344 -26.81 -2.69 7.07
C VAL A 344 -25.64 -2.53 8.04
N TYR A 345 -24.43 -2.88 7.59
CA TYR A 345 -23.13 -2.60 8.20
C TYR A 345 -23.10 -2.60 9.74
N GLY A 346 -23.25 -1.43 10.38
CA GLY A 346 -23.18 -1.26 11.83
C GLY A 346 -24.20 -2.09 12.59
N PHE A 347 -25.43 -2.21 12.08
CA PHE A 347 -26.44 -3.10 12.65
C PHE A 347 -25.94 -4.54 12.74
N GLN A 348 -25.30 -5.03 11.68
CA GLN A 348 -24.73 -6.39 11.69
C GLN A 348 -23.50 -6.46 12.60
N TRP A 349 -22.75 -5.38 12.80
CA TRP A 349 -21.62 -5.35 13.72
C TRP A 349 -22.04 -5.45 15.20
N ARG A 350 -23.12 -4.76 15.60
CA ARG A 350 -23.58 -4.68 17.00
C ARG A 350 -24.74 -5.64 17.34
N HIS A 351 -25.51 -6.06 16.34
CA HIS A 351 -26.78 -6.78 16.48
C HIS A 351 -26.90 -7.94 15.47
N PHE A 352 -25.82 -8.68 15.21
CA PHE A 352 -25.83 -9.72 14.17
C PHE A 352 -26.96 -10.74 14.39
N GLY A 353 -27.83 -10.91 13.39
CA GLY A 353 -28.97 -11.82 13.45
C GLY A 353 -30.15 -11.35 14.33
N ALA A 354 -30.14 -10.10 14.83
CA ALA A 354 -31.33 -9.49 15.43
C ALA A 354 -32.42 -9.26 14.37
N ARG A 355 -33.70 -9.37 14.77
CA ARG A 355 -34.83 -9.11 13.87
C ARG A 355 -35.04 -7.60 13.72
N TYR A 356 -34.64 -7.06 12.57
CA TYR A 356 -34.92 -5.67 12.21
C TYR A 356 -36.43 -5.38 12.11
N THR A 357 -36.84 -4.19 12.55
CA THR A 357 -38.14 -3.58 12.24
C THR A 357 -37.94 -2.31 11.42
N ASP A 358 -37.31 -1.31 12.02
CA ASP A 358 -37.15 0.06 11.54
C ASP A 358 -35.89 0.71 12.16
N MET A 359 -35.51 1.89 11.67
CA MET A 359 -34.31 2.62 12.10
C MET A 359 -34.45 3.40 13.43
N HIS A 360 -35.59 3.35 14.11
CA HIS A 360 -35.85 4.07 15.37
C HIS A 360 -35.96 3.14 16.60
N ALA A 361 -36.15 1.83 16.38
CA ALA A 361 -36.25 0.83 17.43
C ALA A 361 -34.93 0.63 18.22
N ASP A 362 -35.05 0.28 19.50
CA ASP A 362 -33.91 -0.06 20.35
C ASP A 362 -33.51 -1.54 20.19
N TYR A 363 -32.30 -1.77 19.68
CA TYR A 363 -31.71 -3.08 19.49
C TYR A 363 -30.69 -3.46 20.59
N THR A 364 -30.58 -2.68 21.67
CA THR A 364 -29.67 -2.95 22.78
C THR A 364 -29.86 -4.37 23.34
N GLY A 365 -28.78 -5.16 23.36
CA GLY A 365 -28.80 -6.56 23.80
C GLY A 365 -29.48 -7.55 22.82
N GLN A 366 -29.94 -7.11 21.65
CA GLN A 366 -30.47 -7.98 20.60
C GLN A 366 -29.35 -8.45 19.64
N GLY A 367 -29.44 -9.70 19.18
CA GLY A 367 -28.46 -10.29 18.26
C GLY A 367 -27.12 -10.61 18.94
N PHE A 368 -26.02 -10.50 18.18
CA PHE A 368 -24.66 -10.68 18.68
C PHE A 368 -23.77 -9.48 18.34
N ASP A 369 -23.18 -8.86 19.37
CA ASP A 369 -22.24 -7.75 19.21
C ASP A 369 -20.84 -8.29 18.89
N GLN A 370 -20.55 -8.38 17.60
CA GLN A 370 -19.25 -8.80 17.06
C GLN A 370 -18.16 -7.78 17.39
N LEU A 371 -18.48 -6.48 17.51
CA LEU A 371 -17.47 -5.46 17.78
C LEU A 371 -16.98 -5.55 19.23
N ALA A 372 -17.90 -5.76 20.18
CA ALA A 372 -17.57 -6.04 21.57
C ALA A 372 -16.78 -7.35 21.73
N ASP A 373 -17.19 -8.43 21.06
CA ASP A 373 -16.46 -9.72 21.05
C ASP A 373 -15.06 -9.60 20.45
N VAL A 374 -14.89 -8.84 19.36
CA VAL A 374 -13.57 -8.53 18.76
C VAL A 374 -12.67 -7.82 19.78
N ILE A 375 -13.16 -6.75 20.43
CA ILE A 375 -12.39 -6.00 21.42
C ILE A 375 -12.05 -6.87 22.64
N HIS A 376 -13.02 -7.66 23.13
CA HIS A 376 -12.83 -8.60 24.23
C HIS A 376 -11.73 -9.64 23.90
N LYS A 377 -11.79 -10.25 22.72
CA LYS A 377 -10.75 -11.20 22.26
C LYS A 377 -9.38 -10.55 22.14
N ILE A 378 -9.28 -9.33 21.58
CA ILE A 378 -8.01 -8.62 21.46
C ILE A 378 -7.39 -8.34 22.84
N LYS A 379 -8.20 -8.00 23.85
CA LYS A 379 -7.76 -7.73 25.23
C LYS A 379 -7.38 -8.99 26.01
N TYR A 380 -8.12 -10.09 25.87
CA TYR A 380 -8.03 -11.24 26.78
C TYR A 380 -7.63 -12.58 26.13
N ASN A 381 -7.63 -12.67 24.80
CA ASN A 381 -7.18 -13.84 24.03
C ASN A 381 -6.59 -13.43 22.66
N PRO A 382 -5.53 -12.59 22.62
CA PRO A 382 -5.02 -11.97 21.38
C PRO A 382 -4.52 -12.97 20.32
N GLU A 383 -4.20 -14.21 20.72
CA GLU A 383 -3.78 -15.28 19.80
C GLU A 383 -4.96 -16.03 19.13
N ASP A 384 -6.21 -15.69 19.44
CA ASP A 384 -7.36 -16.30 18.77
C ASP A 384 -7.34 -15.97 17.27
N ARG A 385 -7.65 -16.97 16.45
CA ARG A 385 -7.69 -16.86 14.98
C ARG A 385 -9.10 -16.49 14.50
N ARG A 386 -10.03 -16.28 15.43
CA ARG A 386 -11.47 -16.02 15.24
C ARG A 386 -11.88 -14.62 15.70
N ILE A 387 -10.95 -13.66 15.67
CA ILE A 387 -11.19 -12.24 15.91
C ILE A 387 -11.71 -11.66 14.58
N ILE A 388 -13.02 -11.75 14.37
CA ILE A 388 -13.69 -11.57 13.07
C ILE A 388 -14.91 -10.67 13.24
N LEU A 389 -15.14 -9.80 12.25
CA LEU A 389 -16.29 -8.90 12.15
C LEU A 389 -16.90 -9.04 10.75
N SER A 390 -18.20 -9.32 10.63
CA SER A 390 -18.87 -9.45 9.33
C SER A 390 -20.21 -8.72 9.26
N ALA A 391 -20.47 -8.10 8.11
CA ALA A 391 -21.77 -7.52 7.77
C ALA A 391 -22.60 -8.41 6.84
N TRP A 392 -22.12 -9.59 6.45
CA TRP A 392 -22.79 -10.45 5.47
C TRP A 392 -23.69 -11.48 6.13
N ASN A 393 -24.92 -11.07 6.48
CA ASN A 393 -25.98 -12.01 6.86
C ASN A 393 -26.86 -12.34 5.63
N PRO A 394 -26.79 -13.57 5.06
CA PRO A 394 -27.60 -13.97 3.91
C PRO A 394 -29.12 -13.89 4.10
N ALA A 395 -29.61 -13.98 5.35
CA ALA A 395 -31.04 -13.86 5.64
C ALA A 395 -31.54 -12.41 5.44
N ASP A 396 -30.72 -11.43 5.82
CA ASP A 396 -31.08 -10.01 5.87
C ASP A 396 -30.80 -9.27 4.56
N LEU A 397 -30.08 -9.86 3.59
CA LEU A 397 -29.66 -9.16 2.35
C LEU A 397 -30.83 -8.57 1.54
N LYS A 398 -32.04 -9.12 1.68
CA LYS A 398 -33.26 -8.60 1.04
C LYS A 398 -33.93 -7.45 1.79
N LEU A 399 -33.53 -7.20 3.04
CA LEU A 399 -34.03 -6.12 3.89
C LEU A 399 -33.16 -4.86 3.79
N MET A 400 -31.90 -5.01 3.36
CA MET A 400 -30.90 -3.95 3.24
C MET A 400 -31.10 -3.11 1.98
N ALA A 401 -31.00 -1.78 2.10
CA ALA A 401 -31.04 -0.87 0.95
C ALA A 401 -29.87 -1.12 -0.03
N LEU A 402 -28.70 -1.51 0.48
CA LEU A 402 -27.58 -1.98 -0.34
C LEU A 402 -26.80 -3.09 0.38
N PRO A 403 -26.68 -4.30 -0.20
CA PRO A 403 -25.87 -5.39 0.37
C PRO A 403 -24.42 -4.96 0.63
N PRO A 404 -23.83 -5.22 1.81
CA PRO A 404 -22.51 -4.71 2.19
C PRO A 404 -21.40 -4.91 1.17
N CYS A 405 -20.68 -3.83 0.86
CA CYS A 405 -19.52 -3.86 -0.04
C CYS A 405 -18.28 -4.37 0.69
N HIS A 406 -17.86 -3.69 1.77
CA HIS A 406 -16.90 -4.20 2.76
C HIS A 406 -17.66 -5.04 3.78
N MET A 407 -17.45 -6.36 3.71
CA MET A 407 -18.39 -7.34 4.26
C MET A 407 -17.80 -8.21 5.38
N PHE A 408 -16.48 -8.24 5.50
CA PHE A 408 -15.75 -9.13 6.41
C PHE A 408 -14.41 -8.49 6.75
N ALA A 409 -14.03 -8.50 8.02
CA ALA A 409 -12.70 -8.17 8.48
C ALA A 409 -12.22 -9.20 9.51
N GLN A 410 -10.93 -9.50 9.48
CA GLN A 410 -10.24 -10.33 10.46
C GLN A 410 -9.09 -9.53 11.07
N PHE A 411 -8.97 -9.59 12.38
CA PHE A 411 -7.90 -8.94 13.13
C PHE A 411 -6.84 -9.96 13.54
N TYR A 412 -5.62 -9.48 13.77
CA TYR A 412 -4.47 -10.30 14.14
C TYR A 412 -3.54 -9.49 15.06
N VAL A 413 -3.20 -10.04 16.23
CA VAL A 413 -2.28 -9.43 17.18
C VAL A 413 -0.95 -10.18 17.16
N ALA A 414 0.16 -9.46 17.07
CA ALA A 414 1.51 -10.00 17.27
C ALA A 414 2.47 -8.91 17.72
N ASN A 415 3.43 -9.22 18.59
CA ASN A 415 4.49 -8.30 19.04
C ASN A 415 3.98 -6.97 19.63
N GLY A 416 2.77 -6.94 20.20
CA GLY A 416 2.11 -5.70 20.68
C GLY A 416 1.44 -4.86 19.59
N GLU A 417 1.41 -5.34 18.34
CA GLU A 417 0.78 -4.67 17.20
C GLU A 417 -0.55 -5.33 16.82
N LEU A 418 -1.56 -4.52 16.50
CA LEU A 418 -2.84 -4.95 15.92
C LEU A 418 -2.85 -4.70 14.41
N SER A 419 -3.02 -5.76 13.63
CA SER A 419 -3.23 -5.70 12.18
C SER A 419 -4.66 -6.11 11.80
N CYS A 420 -5.14 -5.64 10.65
CA CYS A 420 -6.50 -5.90 10.14
C CYS A 420 -6.45 -6.28 8.67
N GLN A 421 -7.16 -7.34 8.28
CA GLN A 421 -7.43 -7.70 6.89
C GLN A 421 -8.92 -7.60 6.59
N MET A 422 -9.30 -6.69 5.69
CA MET A 422 -10.68 -6.50 5.24
C MET A 422 -10.89 -7.05 3.83
N TYR A 423 -12.01 -7.75 3.62
CA TYR A 423 -12.48 -8.23 2.32
C TYR A 423 -13.68 -7.41 1.82
N GLN A 424 -13.51 -6.81 0.64
CA GLN A 424 -14.52 -6.04 -0.06
C GLN A 424 -14.96 -6.77 -1.33
N ARG A 425 -16.23 -7.15 -1.44
CA ARG A 425 -16.74 -7.91 -2.60
C ARG A 425 -16.77 -7.11 -3.91
N SER A 426 -16.88 -5.78 -3.82
CA SER A 426 -17.20 -4.87 -4.91
C SER A 426 -16.55 -3.51 -4.63
N CYS A 427 -15.64 -3.09 -5.50
CA CYS A 427 -14.66 -2.05 -5.19
C CYS A 427 -14.56 -1.00 -6.31
N ASP A 428 -15.34 0.08 -6.17
CA ASP A 428 -15.18 1.29 -6.98
C ASP A 428 -13.81 1.91 -6.67
N MET A 429 -12.87 1.79 -7.61
CA MET A 429 -11.51 2.31 -7.48
C MET A 429 -11.42 3.84 -7.57
N GLY A 430 -12.45 4.50 -8.11
CA GLY A 430 -12.53 5.94 -8.29
C GLY A 430 -13.01 6.68 -7.04
N LEU A 431 -14.10 6.22 -6.44
CA LEU A 431 -14.73 6.86 -5.26
C LEU A 431 -14.58 6.03 -3.98
N GLY A 432 -15.03 4.77 -3.99
CA GLY A 432 -15.21 3.95 -2.79
C GLY A 432 -13.89 3.52 -2.12
N VAL A 433 -12.98 2.90 -2.87
CA VAL A 433 -11.75 2.30 -2.32
C VAL A 433 -10.88 3.31 -1.53
N PRO A 434 -10.61 4.53 -2.00
CA PRO A 434 -9.91 5.55 -1.20
C PRO A 434 -10.57 5.88 0.15
N PHE A 435 -11.91 5.80 0.21
CA PHE A 435 -12.70 6.01 1.41
C PHE A 435 -12.64 4.79 2.33
N ASN A 436 -12.76 3.57 1.77
CA ASN A 436 -12.74 2.32 2.52
C ASN A 436 -11.36 2.01 3.12
N ILE A 437 -10.26 2.38 2.45
CA ILE A 437 -8.89 2.30 2.99
C ILE A 437 -8.77 3.15 4.26
N ALA A 438 -9.26 4.40 4.21
CA ALA A 438 -9.21 5.30 5.35
C ALA A 438 -10.14 4.83 6.49
N SER A 439 -11.34 4.32 6.16
CA SER A 439 -12.31 3.82 7.14
C SER A 439 -11.76 2.63 7.95
N TYR A 440 -11.26 1.58 7.30
CA TYR A 440 -10.71 0.42 8.02
C TYR A 440 -9.32 0.67 8.61
N GLY A 441 -8.51 1.56 8.02
CA GLY A 441 -7.30 2.07 8.66
C GLY A 441 -7.63 2.75 9.99
N LEU A 442 -8.65 3.61 10.02
CA LEU A 442 -9.10 4.31 11.23
C LEU A 442 -9.69 3.33 12.25
N LEU A 443 -10.54 2.39 11.84
CA LEU A 443 -11.08 1.35 12.73
C LEU A 443 -9.96 0.53 13.40
N THR A 444 -8.92 0.18 12.64
CA THR A 444 -7.76 -0.55 13.17
C THR A 444 -7.01 0.29 14.20
N CYS A 445 -6.80 1.59 13.95
CA CYS A 445 -6.17 2.50 14.91
C CYS A 445 -7.02 2.71 16.18
N ILE A 446 -8.35 2.81 16.05
CA ILE A 446 -9.28 2.94 17.19
C ILE A 446 -9.25 1.68 18.06
N ILE A 447 -9.40 0.49 17.45
CA ILE A 447 -9.40 -0.78 18.19
C ILE A 447 -8.03 -1.02 18.85
N ALA A 448 -6.92 -0.70 18.17
CA ALA A 448 -5.59 -0.78 18.77
C ALA A 448 -5.48 0.13 20.01
N HIS A 449 -5.91 1.40 19.88
CA HIS A 449 -5.86 2.40 20.95
C HIS A 449 -6.69 2.05 22.20
N VAL A 450 -7.93 1.53 22.02
CA VAL A 450 -8.77 1.11 23.16
C VAL A 450 -8.34 -0.24 23.76
N CYS A 451 -7.40 -0.95 23.13
CA CYS A 451 -6.78 -2.18 23.62
C CYS A 451 -5.32 -2.00 24.05
N ASP A 452 -4.83 -0.75 24.10
CA ASP A 452 -3.44 -0.40 24.45
C ASP A 452 -2.36 -1.09 23.57
N LEU A 453 -2.68 -1.31 22.29
CA LEU A 453 -1.82 -1.87 21.25
C LEU A 453 -1.36 -0.82 20.22
N VAL A 454 -0.29 -1.13 19.49
CA VAL A 454 0.22 -0.30 18.38
C VAL A 454 -0.51 -0.66 17.06
N PRO A 455 -0.90 0.31 16.21
CA PRO A 455 -1.43 0.00 14.87
C PRO A 455 -0.37 -0.60 13.94
N GLY A 456 -0.60 -1.82 13.46
CA GLY A 456 0.32 -2.59 12.61
C GLY A 456 0.10 -2.35 11.11
N ASP A 457 -0.39 -3.37 10.40
CA ASP A 457 -0.75 -3.28 8.98
C ASP A 457 -2.27 -3.35 8.76
N PHE A 458 -2.76 -2.55 7.81
CA PHE A 458 -4.06 -2.75 7.17
C PHE A 458 -3.89 -3.44 5.80
N ILE A 459 -4.59 -4.55 5.58
CA ILE A 459 -4.59 -5.32 4.35
C ILE A 459 -5.98 -5.24 3.71
N HIS A 460 -6.05 -4.76 2.48
CA HIS A 460 -7.30 -4.62 1.73
C HIS A 460 -7.36 -5.67 0.64
N VAL A 461 -8.26 -6.64 0.77
CA VAL A 461 -8.55 -7.68 -0.23
C VAL A 461 -9.78 -7.26 -1.02
N LEU A 462 -9.65 -7.29 -2.35
CA LEU A 462 -10.62 -6.78 -3.30
C LEU A 462 -11.16 -7.94 -4.15
N GLY A 463 -12.48 -8.12 -4.15
CA GLY A 463 -13.21 -9.06 -4.99
C GLY A 463 -13.25 -8.56 -6.44
N ASP A 464 -14.38 -8.01 -6.87
CA ASP A 464 -14.48 -7.27 -8.13
C ASP A 464 -13.97 -5.84 -7.93
N ALA A 465 -12.75 -5.56 -8.43
CA ALA A 465 -12.12 -4.25 -8.40
C ALA A 465 -12.28 -3.57 -9.77
N HIS A 466 -12.96 -2.42 -9.81
CA HIS A 466 -13.39 -1.81 -11.07
C HIS A 466 -13.25 -0.29 -11.12
N VAL A 467 -13.09 0.19 -12.36
CA VAL A 467 -13.20 1.59 -12.75
C VAL A 467 -14.44 1.73 -13.63
N TYR A 468 -15.38 2.59 -13.24
CA TYR A 468 -16.51 2.94 -14.11
C TYR A 468 -16.01 3.68 -15.36
N LYS A 469 -16.64 3.45 -16.52
CA LYS A 469 -16.20 4.05 -17.80
C LYS A 469 -16.21 5.58 -17.78
N ASN A 470 -17.15 6.19 -17.05
CA ASN A 470 -17.22 7.64 -16.83
C ASN A 470 -16.14 8.19 -15.86
N HIS A 471 -15.42 7.33 -15.12
CA HIS A 471 -14.30 7.73 -14.25
C HIS A 471 -12.93 7.60 -14.93
N VAL A 472 -12.82 6.94 -16.09
CA VAL A 472 -11.52 6.71 -16.76
C VAL A 472 -10.77 8.01 -17.04
N GLY A 473 -11.44 9.04 -17.58
CA GLY A 473 -10.83 10.36 -17.81
C GLY A 473 -10.30 11.01 -16.52
N PRO A 474 -11.16 11.25 -15.51
CA PRO A 474 -10.76 11.72 -14.18
C PRO A 474 -9.63 10.92 -13.51
N LEU A 475 -9.56 9.61 -13.73
CA LEU A 475 -8.51 8.76 -13.17
C LEU A 475 -7.20 8.81 -13.95
N MET A 476 -7.24 9.02 -15.27
CA MET A 476 -6.04 9.32 -16.06
C MET A 476 -5.43 10.68 -15.70
N GLU A 477 -6.26 11.66 -15.29
CA GLU A 477 -5.79 12.91 -14.64
C GLU A 477 -5.16 12.60 -13.26
N GLN A 478 -5.84 11.84 -12.40
CA GLN A 478 -5.31 11.45 -11.09
C GLN A 478 -3.97 10.71 -11.18
N LEU A 479 -3.75 9.92 -12.24
CA LEU A 479 -2.50 9.19 -12.49
C LEU A 479 -1.32 10.10 -12.88
N GLN A 480 -1.54 11.38 -13.23
CA GLN A 480 -0.46 12.36 -13.41
C GLN A 480 0.00 12.97 -12.07
N ASN A 481 -0.80 12.86 -11.01
CA ASN A 481 -0.49 13.45 -9.71
C ASN A 481 0.46 12.55 -8.92
N SER A 482 1.75 12.89 -8.89
CA SER A 482 2.73 12.26 -8.00
C SER A 482 2.23 12.22 -6.54
N PRO A 483 2.35 11.08 -5.83
CA PRO A 483 2.04 11.01 -4.41
C PRO A 483 2.83 12.04 -3.59
N ARG A 484 2.25 12.42 -2.46
CA ARG A 484 2.88 13.22 -1.39
C ARG A 484 2.92 12.34 -0.14
N PRO A 485 3.71 12.69 0.89
CA PRO A 485 3.76 11.91 2.13
C PRO A 485 2.36 11.73 2.74
N PHE A 486 2.07 10.52 3.24
CA PHE A 486 0.84 10.27 4.00
C PHE A 486 0.83 11.09 5.31
N PRO A 487 -0.34 11.59 5.75
CA PRO A 487 -0.47 12.30 7.02
C PRO A 487 -0.18 11.41 8.23
N VAL A 488 -0.02 12.02 9.40
CA VAL A 488 -0.03 11.31 10.69
C VAL A 488 -1.38 11.50 11.35
N LEU A 489 -2.02 10.40 11.75
CA LEU A 489 -3.24 10.44 12.58
C LEU A 489 -2.86 10.62 14.06
N LYS A 490 -3.53 11.54 14.74
CA LYS A 490 -3.63 11.60 16.20
C LYS A 490 -5.04 11.24 16.63
N ILE A 491 -5.12 10.46 17.70
CA ILE A 491 -6.35 10.08 18.41
C ILE A 491 -6.30 10.74 19.79
N ASN A 492 -7.44 11.17 20.34
CA ASN A 492 -7.54 11.68 21.71
C ASN A 492 -7.08 10.59 22.72
N PRO A 493 -6.01 10.82 23.52
CA PRO A 493 -5.47 9.80 24.41
C PRO A 493 -6.39 9.43 25.59
N GLU A 494 -7.33 10.30 25.96
CA GLU A 494 -8.23 10.13 27.11
C GLU A 494 -9.39 9.17 26.82
N LYS A 495 -9.72 8.95 25.54
CA LYS A 495 -10.80 8.06 25.10
C LYS A 495 -10.34 6.61 25.23
N LYS A 496 -11.01 5.83 26.07
CA LYS A 496 -10.68 4.40 26.32
C LYS A 496 -11.80 3.41 26.01
N ASP A 497 -12.93 3.92 25.53
CA ASP A 497 -14.08 3.15 25.07
C ASP A 497 -14.39 3.50 23.61
N ILE A 498 -14.72 2.50 22.79
CA ILE A 498 -14.97 2.66 21.36
C ILE A 498 -16.25 3.45 21.08
N ASP A 499 -17.26 3.31 21.96
CA ASP A 499 -18.55 4.01 21.84
C ASP A 499 -18.49 5.46 22.36
N SER A 500 -17.34 5.88 22.94
CA SER A 500 -17.13 7.23 23.47
C SER A 500 -16.59 8.25 22.46
N PHE A 501 -16.20 7.83 21.25
CA PHE A 501 -15.51 8.68 20.28
C PHE A 501 -16.44 9.64 19.52
N VAL A 502 -15.96 10.87 19.30
CA VAL A 502 -16.59 11.87 18.44
C VAL A 502 -15.62 12.38 17.37
N ALA A 503 -16.12 12.99 16.30
CA ALA A 503 -15.27 13.37 15.15
C ALA A 503 -14.13 14.34 15.49
N SER A 504 -14.22 15.11 16.59
CA SER A 504 -13.15 15.99 17.08
C SER A 504 -11.99 15.27 17.77
N ASP A 505 -12.15 13.98 18.12
CA ASP A 505 -11.08 13.17 18.72
C ASP A 505 -10.01 12.73 17.71
N PHE A 506 -10.19 13.04 16.41
CA PHE A 506 -9.35 12.57 15.30
C PHE A 506 -8.72 13.71 14.50
N GLN A 507 -7.43 13.93 14.67
CA GLN A 507 -6.67 14.98 13.98
C GLN A 507 -5.69 14.39 12.96
N LEU A 508 -5.71 14.89 11.73
CA LEU A 508 -4.67 14.60 10.73
C LEU A 508 -3.63 15.72 10.70
N LEU A 509 -2.37 15.35 10.91
CA LEU A 509 -1.22 16.24 10.78
C LEU A 509 -0.54 16.03 9.43
N GLY A 510 -0.20 17.13 8.75
CA GLY A 510 0.54 17.08 7.49
C GLY A 510 -0.22 16.52 6.28
N TYR A 511 -1.57 16.51 6.31
CA TYR A 511 -2.38 16.08 5.15
C TYR A 511 -2.37 17.13 4.03
N ASP A 512 -1.28 17.13 3.26
CA ASP A 512 -1.18 17.87 2.01
C ASP A 512 -1.58 16.96 0.84
N SER A 513 -2.65 17.34 0.14
CA SER A 513 -3.21 16.59 -0.98
C SER A 513 -3.29 17.46 -2.22
N HIS A 514 -3.20 16.82 -3.38
CA HIS A 514 -3.71 17.39 -4.63
C HIS A 514 -5.22 17.68 -4.50
N LYS A 515 -5.76 18.44 -5.46
CA LYS A 515 -7.14 18.95 -5.41
C LYS A 515 -8.18 17.82 -5.40
N LYS A 516 -9.44 18.19 -5.17
CA LYS A 516 -10.57 17.30 -5.49
C LYS A 516 -10.58 17.10 -7.01
N ILE A 517 -10.80 15.86 -7.45
CA ILE A 517 -11.13 15.52 -8.84
C ILE A 517 -12.57 15.03 -8.79
N ASP A 518 -13.44 15.62 -9.61
CA ASP A 518 -14.87 15.32 -9.60
C ASP A 518 -15.20 14.06 -10.40
N MET A 519 -15.87 13.12 -9.72
CA MET A 519 -16.39 11.88 -10.29
C MET A 519 -17.82 11.71 -9.79
N LYS A 520 -18.77 11.45 -10.70
CA LYS A 520 -20.17 11.20 -10.35
C LYS A 520 -20.32 9.78 -9.82
N MET A 521 -21.06 9.61 -8.74
CA MET A 521 -21.44 8.28 -8.25
C MET A 521 -22.37 7.60 -9.27
N ALA A 522 -22.16 6.30 -9.48
CA ALA A 522 -23.06 5.46 -10.27
C ALA A 522 -24.14 4.88 -9.32
N VAL A 523 -25.38 5.35 -9.48
CA VAL A 523 -26.54 4.99 -8.65
C VAL A 523 -27.18 3.70 -9.12
#